data_AF-A0A7C4RI41-F1
#
_entry.id   AF-A0A7C4RI41-F1
#
_cell.length_a   1.000
_cell.length_b   1.000
_cell.length_c   1.000
_cell.angle_alpha   90.00
_cell.angle_beta   90.00
_cell.angle_gamma   90.00
#
_symmetry.space_group_name_H-M   'P 1'
#
loop_
_entity.id
_entity.type
_entity.pdbx_description
1 polymer ?
#
loop_
_entity_poly.entity_id
_entity_poly.type
_entity_poly.pdbx_seq_one_letter_code
_entity_poly.pdbx_strand_id
1 'polypeptide(L)'
;MATNFYNSHTLLLRIFQKGNINVKIQLRIVCLNKPFFKILIAEWVPSLNKGELAILLGMLETFQILGKVKVSIFSFYPSLDKERYPSELNIIDVERDLYLPKSLPEKARSTQIKASLLAAFQHFLFILIYIIFSKRAKRILKKTLWKEYCESDLIIICHNQVSCIGGFVLDFSPVYITLLAKILRKPVVIYANGTHNLGSRVWEFLALLILNNVDLITTRDEDSFLYLKKFVWNSARIYLTGDPSILLRPNFSEKVKDVLSMENIGKSKMLVGVALSHEVLSDAFPTIKDPSVKYQKAVIEIGCLLDNLIERFGAQIIFVPHCIEPYRRRDDRIVAKDVYKCMKNKHKVCLIDKEYSPEELKALISKFNLFISTRVHAAVSALSTFVPSIVITRPTDRRAYGLVGKNLGQEEWIYNIRNLNADELFVYVKNLLLAWDKICNNLPFIVNSAKKKALLNGILLKALMDSRFKSKV
;
A
#
# COMPACT_ATOMS: atom_id res chain seq x y z
N MET A 1 7.13 -37.09 11.41
CA MET A 1 7.60 -35.70 11.16
C MET A 1 6.49 -34.70 10.75
N ALA A 2 5.24 -35.10 10.52
CA ALA A 2 4.12 -34.17 10.22
C ALA A 2 3.28 -33.74 11.45
N THR A 3 3.42 -34.43 12.59
CA THR A 3 2.54 -34.28 13.77
C THR A 3 2.98 -33.17 14.74
N ASN A 4 4.28 -32.91 14.90
CA ASN A 4 4.76 -31.81 15.76
C ASN A 4 4.62 -30.41 15.14
N PHE A 5 4.42 -30.34 13.82
CA PHE A 5 4.16 -29.10 13.08
C PHE A 5 2.76 -28.53 13.39
N TYR A 6 1.79 -29.40 13.71
CA TYR A 6 0.40 -29.01 13.94
C TYR A 6 0.20 -28.39 15.33
N ASN A 7 0.71 -29.03 16.39
CA ASN A 7 0.38 -28.64 17.77
C ASN A 7 0.89 -27.26 18.19
N SER A 8 2.05 -26.82 17.70
CA SER A 8 2.61 -25.50 18.04
C SER A 8 1.85 -24.35 17.36
N HIS A 9 1.40 -24.58 16.13
CA HIS A 9 0.70 -23.61 15.28
C HIS A 9 -0.75 -23.43 15.74
N THR A 10 -1.41 -24.53 16.10
CA THR A 10 -2.78 -24.50 16.62
C THR A 10 -2.87 -23.84 18.00
N LEU A 11 -1.83 -23.95 18.85
CA LEU A 11 -1.84 -23.36 20.19
C LEU A 11 -1.76 -21.82 20.16
N LEU A 12 -0.88 -21.26 19.32
CA LEU A 12 -0.76 -19.80 19.12
C LEU A 12 -2.01 -19.19 18.48
N LEU A 13 -2.64 -19.89 17.53
CA LEU A 13 -3.87 -19.45 16.87
C LEU A 13 -5.11 -19.55 17.78
N ARG A 14 -5.21 -20.59 18.62
CA ARG A 14 -6.31 -20.74 19.60
C ARG A 14 -6.26 -19.68 20.70
N ILE A 15 -5.06 -19.21 21.08
CA ILE A 15 -4.89 -18.11 22.04
C ILE A 15 -5.33 -16.77 21.41
N PHE A 16 -5.17 -16.60 20.09
CA PHE A 16 -5.59 -15.37 19.42
C PHE A 16 -7.09 -15.30 19.10
N GLN A 17 -7.76 -16.44 18.89
CA GLN A 17 -9.22 -16.49 18.62
C GLN A 17 -10.09 -16.34 19.87
N LYS A 18 -9.57 -16.63 21.07
CA LYS A 18 -10.26 -16.40 22.34
C LYS A 18 -9.70 -15.12 22.96
N GLY A 19 -10.44 -14.01 22.90
CA GLY A 19 -10.00 -12.65 23.24
C GLY A 19 -9.54 -12.35 24.68
N ASN A 20 -8.80 -13.23 25.34
CA ASN A 20 -8.18 -12.98 26.64
C ASN A 20 -6.70 -12.59 26.45
N ILE A 21 -6.45 -11.28 26.53
CA ILE A 21 -5.10 -10.71 26.50
C ILE A 21 -4.63 -10.52 27.94
N ASN A 22 -3.85 -11.49 28.44
CA ASN A 22 -2.83 -11.27 29.46
C ASN A 22 -1.92 -12.50 29.54
N VAL A 23 -0.96 -12.61 28.61
CA VAL A 23 0.12 -13.60 28.75
C VAL A 23 1.45 -12.95 28.39
N LYS A 24 2.28 -12.71 29.40
CA LYS A 24 3.73 -12.54 29.24
C LYS A 24 4.29 -13.85 28.67
N ILE A 25 4.47 -13.93 27.37
CA ILE A 25 5.13 -15.07 26.72
C ILE A 25 6.64 -14.84 26.78
N GLN A 26 7.31 -15.57 27.68
CA GLN A 26 8.77 -15.66 27.74
C GLN A 26 9.24 -16.60 26.62
N LEU A 27 9.41 -16.06 25.41
CA LEU A 27 9.99 -16.78 24.28
C LEU A 27 11.48 -17.02 24.54
N ARG A 28 11.87 -18.28 24.79
CA ARG A 28 13.29 -18.70 24.76
C ARG A 28 13.84 -18.47 23.36
N ILE A 29 14.74 -17.50 23.27
CA ILE A 29 15.49 -17.11 22.08
C ILE A 29 16.49 -18.23 21.77
N VAL A 30 16.28 -18.97 20.68
CA VAL A 30 17.37 -19.69 20.02
C VAL A 30 17.98 -18.69 19.03
N CYS A 31 18.90 -17.87 19.54
CA CYS A 31 19.67 -16.93 18.75
C CYS A 31 20.69 -17.74 17.93
N LEU A 32 20.45 -17.90 16.63
CA LEU A 32 21.56 -18.07 15.70
C LEU A 32 22.29 -16.73 15.61
N ASN A 33 23.62 -16.77 15.70
CA ASN A 33 24.60 -15.67 15.70
C ASN A 33 24.58 -14.74 14.47
N LYS A 34 23.41 -14.23 14.05
CA LYS A 34 23.30 -13.19 13.03
C LYS A 34 22.95 -11.85 13.68
N PRO A 35 23.75 -10.79 13.45
CA PRO A 35 23.51 -9.47 14.05
C PRO A 35 22.25 -8.76 13.51
N PHE A 36 21.72 -9.20 12.36
CA PHE A 36 20.53 -8.66 11.73
C PHE A 36 19.88 -9.67 10.77
N PHE A 37 18.57 -9.56 10.60
CA PHE A 37 17.76 -10.28 9.61
C PHE A 37 17.78 -9.56 8.27
N LYS A 38 18.10 -10.23 7.15
CA LYS A 38 18.07 -9.58 5.83
C LYS A 38 16.77 -9.87 5.10
N ILE A 39 15.99 -8.84 4.78
CA ILE A 39 14.75 -8.94 4.00
C ILE A 39 14.98 -8.26 2.65
N LEU A 40 14.65 -8.96 1.55
CA LEU A 40 14.61 -8.37 0.22
C LEU A 40 13.15 -8.17 -0.21
N ILE A 41 12.73 -6.92 -0.37
CA ILE A 41 11.48 -6.57 -1.05
C ILE A 41 11.81 -6.50 -2.54
N ALA A 42 11.47 -7.54 -3.29
CA ALA A 42 11.87 -7.69 -4.69
C ALA A 42 10.91 -6.95 -5.65
N GLU A 43 10.48 -5.76 -5.25
CA GLU A 43 9.48 -4.92 -5.91
C GLU A 43 9.74 -3.44 -5.61
N TRP A 44 9.24 -2.57 -6.49
CA TRP A 44 9.38 -1.11 -6.33
C TRP A 44 8.14 -0.50 -5.69
N VAL A 45 8.36 0.46 -4.78
CA VAL A 45 7.32 1.27 -4.13
C VAL A 45 7.47 2.73 -4.57
N PRO A 46 6.58 3.31 -5.38
CA PRO A 46 6.75 4.68 -5.85
C PRO A 46 6.65 5.68 -4.68
N SER A 47 7.77 6.33 -4.33
CA SER A 47 7.86 7.24 -3.17
C SER A 47 7.10 8.57 -3.32
N LEU A 48 6.76 8.97 -4.55
CA LEU A 48 5.90 10.12 -4.84
C LEU A 48 4.40 9.83 -4.65
N ASN A 49 4.02 8.55 -4.53
CA ASN A 49 2.68 8.15 -4.11
C ASN A 49 2.72 7.91 -2.60
N LYS A 50 2.14 8.84 -1.84
CA LYS A 50 2.22 8.84 -0.37
C LYS A 50 1.41 7.70 0.25
N GLY A 51 0.44 7.15 -0.48
CA GLY A 51 -0.25 5.92 -0.09
C GLY A 51 0.66 4.69 -0.16
N GLU A 52 1.43 4.55 -1.24
CA GLU A 52 2.38 3.44 -1.40
C GLU A 52 3.54 3.54 -0.39
N LEU A 53 4.06 4.76 -0.18
CA LEU A 53 5.08 4.99 0.84
C LEU A 53 4.56 4.72 2.26
N ALA A 54 3.30 5.06 2.56
CA ALA A 54 2.66 4.69 3.83
C ALA A 54 2.60 3.17 4.05
N ILE A 55 2.35 2.38 3.00
CA ILE A 55 2.37 0.92 3.06
C ILE A 55 3.79 0.44 3.38
N LEU A 56 4.82 0.94 2.69
CA LEU A 56 6.21 0.57 2.96
C LEU A 56 6.59 0.85 4.41
N LEU A 57 6.29 2.04 4.91
CA LEU A 57 6.57 2.41 6.30
C LEU A 57 5.81 1.52 7.30
N GLY A 58 4.55 1.18 6.99
CA GLY A 58 3.78 0.19 7.73
C GLY A 58 4.40 -1.21 7.72
N MET A 59 4.94 -1.65 6.57
CA MET A 59 5.67 -2.91 6.48
C MET A 59 6.93 -2.90 7.36
N LEU A 60 7.69 -1.81 7.34
CA LEU A 60 8.88 -1.68 8.19
C LEU A 60 8.53 -1.75 9.68
N GLU A 61 7.42 -1.14 10.10
CA GLU A 61 6.90 -1.28 11.48
C GLU A 61 6.61 -2.75 11.82
N THR A 62 5.96 -3.50 10.93
CA THR A 62 5.72 -4.93 11.16
C THR A 62 7.01 -5.76 11.21
N PHE A 63 8.08 -5.37 10.51
CA PHE A 63 9.34 -6.09 10.51
C PHE A 63 10.12 -5.94 11.81
N GLN A 64 9.86 -4.90 12.61
CA GLN A 64 10.49 -4.73 13.93
C GLN A 64 10.20 -5.93 14.87
N ILE A 65 9.09 -6.67 14.63
CA ILE A 65 8.74 -7.89 15.37
C ILE A 65 9.83 -8.99 15.22
N LEU A 66 10.61 -8.96 14.13
CA LEU A 66 11.72 -9.88 13.89
C LEU A 66 13.01 -9.46 14.62
N GLY A 67 13.01 -8.31 15.30
CA GLY A 67 14.20 -7.72 15.92
C GLY A 67 14.96 -6.80 14.96
N LYS A 68 16.29 -6.84 14.97
CA LYS A 68 17.12 -6.02 14.07
C LYS A 68 17.01 -6.55 12.64
N VAL A 69 16.50 -5.73 11.73
CA VAL A 69 16.37 -6.06 10.30
C VAL A 69 17.18 -5.12 9.42
N LYS A 70 17.67 -5.62 8.29
CA LYS A 70 18.18 -4.85 7.16
C LYS A 70 17.29 -5.15 5.96
N VAL A 71 16.76 -4.10 5.35
CA VAL A 71 15.82 -4.22 4.23
C VAL A 71 16.50 -3.70 2.97
N SER A 72 16.51 -4.53 1.94
CA SER A 72 16.88 -4.14 0.58
C SER A 72 15.61 -4.08 -0.27
N ILE A 73 15.49 -3.09 -1.15
CA ILE A 73 14.28 -2.87 -1.96
C ILE A 73 14.65 -2.47 -3.40
N PHE A 74 13.84 -2.88 -4.38
CA PHE A 74 14.04 -2.48 -5.78
C PHE A 74 13.62 -1.03 -6.01
N SER A 75 14.35 -0.32 -6.86
CA SER A 75 14.01 1.02 -7.28
C SER A 75 14.29 1.26 -8.76
N PHE A 76 13.30 1.85 -9.45
CA PHE A 76 13.45 2.39 -10.80
C PHE A 76 13.89 3.86 -10.79
N TYR A 77 13.87 4.53 -9.63
CA TYR A 77 14.33 5.91 -9.47
C TYR A 77 15.20 6.07 -8.21
N PRO A 78 16.41 5.47 -8.17
CA PRO A 78 17.18 5.37 -6.93
C PRO A 78 17.47 6.71 -6.25
N SER A 79 17.79 7.76 -7.02
CA SER A 79 18.04 9.10 -6.47
C SER A 79 16.79 9.68 -5.81
N LEU A 80 15.64 9.54 -6.47
CA LEU A 80 14.36 10.06 -6.00
C LEU A 80 13.89 9.30 -4.74
N ASP A 81 13.99 7.97 -4.79
CA ASP A 81 13.56 7.11 -3.69
C ASP A 81 14.50 7.25 -2.48
N LYS A 82 15.81 7.47 -2.69
CA LYS A 82 16.78 7.67 -1.59
C LYS A 82 16.48 8.90 -0.75
N GLU A 83 15.93 9.95 -1.34
CA GLU A 83 15.53 11.17 -0.63
C GLU A 83 14.29 10.97 0.25
N ARG A 84 13.49 9.93 0.00
CA ARG A 84 12.12 9.76 0.56
C ARG A 84 11.94 8.50 1.38
N TYR A 85 12.65 7.43 1.05
CA TYR A 85 12.68 6.22 1.86
C TYR A 85 13.46 6.46 3.15
N PRO A 86 13.17 5.72 4.23
CA PRO A 86 14.01 5.76 5.42
C PRO A 86 15.46 5.41 5.09
N SER A 87 16.40 6.13 5.70
CA SER A 87 17.82 6.11 5.37
C SER A 87 18.49 4.73 5.56
N GLU A 88 17.88 3.87 6.35
CA GLU A 88 18.34 2.51 6.67
C GLU A 88 18.06 1.51 5.54
N LEU A 89 17.22 1.87 4.55
CA LEU A 89 16.88 1.00 3.44
C LEU A 89 18.01 0.98 2.41
N ASN A 90 18.41 -0.22 2.02
CA ASN A 90 19.35 -0.42 0.93
C ASN A 90 18.59 -0.45 -0.41
N ILE A 91 18.79 0.58 -1.23
CA ILE A 91 18.15 0.69 -2.54
C ILE A 91 18.95 -0.08 -3.59
N ILE A 92 18.26 -0.98 -4.30
CA ILE A 92 18.79 -1.71 -5.45
C ILE A 92 18.32 -1.00 -6.72
N ASP A 93 19.26 -0.40 -7.44
CA ASP A 93 19.04 0.19 -8.76
C ASP A 93 18.82 -0.92 -9.79
N VAL A 94 17.55 -1.28 -10.02
CA VAL A 94 17.22 -2.36 -10.95
C VAL A 94 17.45 -1.97 -12.40
N GLU A 95 17.39 -0.68 -12.75
CA GLU A 95 17.68 -0.23 -14.11
C GLU A 95 19.15 -0.51 -14.45
N ARG A 96 20.08 -0.16 -13.55
CA ARG A 96 21.51 -0.41 -13.73
C ARG A 96 21.92 -1.87 -13.55
N ASP A 97 21.29 -2.59 -12.63
CA ASP A 97 21.67 -3.96 -12.32
C ASP A 97 21.10 -4.97 -13.32
N LEU A 98 19.96 -4.66 -13.95
CA LEU A 98 19.33 -5.46 -15.00
C LEU A 98 19.42 -4.82 -16.40
N TYR A 99 20.27 -3.81 -16.59
CA TYR A 99 20.48 -3.17 -17.90
C TYR A 99 19.16 -2.75 -18.60
N LEU A 100 18.22 -2.22 -17.82
CA LEU A 100 16.90 -1.82 -18.32
C LEU A 100 16.93 -0.35 -18.81
N PRO A 101 15.98 0.04 -19.69
CA PRO A 101 15.84 1.43 -20.09
C PRO A 101 15.58 2.36 -18.91
N LYS A 102 16.17 3.56 -18.92
CA LYS A 102 15.94 4.58 -17.89
C LYS A 102 14.48 5.05 -17.83
N SER A 103 14.03 5.37 -16.61
CA SER A 103 12.66 5.80 -16.33
C SER A 103 11.63 4.83 -16.91
N LEU A 104 11.88 3.51 -16.76
CA LEU A 104 11.02 2.47 -17.34
C LEU A 104 9.52 2.63 -17.01
N PRO A 105 9.13 3.05 -15.79
CA PRO A 105 7.72 3.28 -15.45
C PRO A 105 7.03 4.34 -16.31
N GLU A 106 7.76 5.29 -16.89
CA GLU A 106 7.20 6.33 -17.78
C GLU A 106 7.07 5.87 -19.24
N LYS A 107 7.78 4.81 -19.62
CA LYS A 107 7.81 4.35 -21.02
C LYS A 107 6.49 3.70 -21.46
N ALA A 108 6.32 3.61 -22.78
CA ALA A 108 5.21 2.91 -23.39
C ALA A 108 5.17 1.43 -22.98
N ARG A 109 3.96 0.84 -22.97
CA ARG A 109 3.75 -0.55 -22.53
C ARG A 109 4.59 -1.56 -23.32
N SER A 110 4.79 -1.34 -24.62
CA SER A 110 5.65 -2.20 -25.45
C SER A 110 7.11 -2.23 -24.98
N THR A 111 7.62 -1.10 -24.48
CA THR A 111 8.98 -1.00 -23.93
C THR A 111 9.07 -1.71 -22.58
N GLN A 112 8.06 -1.55 -21.72
CA GLN A 112 7.96 -2.28 -20.45
C GLN A 112 7.92 -3.79 -20.64
N ILE A 113 7.18 -4.29 -21.64
CA ILE A 113 7.13 -5.73 -21.96
C ILE A 113 8.52 -6.23 -22.39
N LYS A 114 9.20 -5.53 -23.31
CA LYS A 114 10.57 -5.90 -23.74
C LYS A 114 11.56 -5.90 -22.57
N ALA A 115 11.49 -4.88 -21.71
CA ALA A 115 12.32 -4.81 -20.51
C ALA A 115 12.01 -5.94 -19.52
N SER A 116 10.75 -6.34 -19.38
CA SER A 116 10.33 -7.47 -18.54
C SER A 116 10.91 -8.79 -19.04
N LEU A 117 10.89 -9.03 -20.36
CA LEU A 117 11.50 -10.21 -20.98
C LEU A 117 13.03 -10.21 -20.79
N LEU A 118 13.68 -9.05 -20.93
CA LEU A 118 15.12 -8.91 -20.68
C LEU A 118 15.49 -9.16 -19.22
N ALA A 119 14.67 -8.68 -18.27
CA ALA A 119 14.84 -8.96 -16.85
C ALA A 119 14.69 -10.46 -16.56
N ALA A 120 13.65 -11.11 -17.11
CA ALA A 120 13.43 -12.54 -16.95
C ALA A 120 14.60 -13.38 -17.51
N PHE A 121 15.10 -13.02 -18.71
CA PHE A 121 16.26 -13.68 -19.32
C PHE A 121 17.50 -13.59 -18.42
N GLN A 122 17.78 -12.42 -17.85
CA GLN A 122 18.92 -12.25 -16.94
C GLN A 122 18.79 -13.04 -15.65
N HIS A 123 17.58 -13.15 -15.08
CA HIS A 123 17.34 -14.01 -13.91
C HIS A 123 17.55 -15.48 -14.27
N PHE A 124 17.08 -15.92 -15.44
CA PHE A 124 17.31 -17.28 -15.92
C PHE A 124 18.80 -17.57 -16.15
N LEU A 125 19.54 -16.63 -16.75
CA LEU A 125 20.99 -16.74 -16.92
C LEU A 125 21.70 -16.84 -15.56
N PHE A 126 21.30 -16.01 -14.59
CA PHE A 126 21.84 -16.09 -13.23
C PHE A 126 21.55 -17.45 -12.59
N ILE A 127 20.34 -17.99 -12.76
CA ILE A 127 19.97 -19.33 -12.29
C ILE A 127 20.90 -20.39 -12.88
N LEU A 128 21.12 -20.39 -14.20
CA LEU A 128 22.00 -21.35 -14.87
C LEU A 128 23.43 -21.28 -14.34
N ILE A 129 23.97 -20.05 -14.23
CA ILE A 129 25.32 -19.83 -13.67
C ILE A 129 25.39 -20.29 -12.22
N TYR A 130 24.34 -20.05 -11.42
CA TYR A 130 24.29 -20.50 -10.03
C TYR A 130 24.20 -22.02 -9.91
N ILE A 131 23.48 -22.72 -10.78
CA ILE A 131 23.45 -24.18 -10.78
C ILE A 131 24.83 -24.75 -11.11
N ILE A 132 25.53 -24.20 -12.11
CA ILE A 132 26.84 -24.70 -12.56
C ILE A 132 27.96 -24.34 -11.57
N PHE A 133 28.02 -23.10 -11.10
CA PHE A 133 29.13 -22.56 -10.33
C PHE A 133 28.82 -22.35 -8.83
N SER A 134 27.58 -22.64 -8.41
CA SER A 134 27.12 -22.49 -7.02
C SER A 134 27.46 -21.10 -6.46
N LYS A 135 28.02 -21.05 -5.25
CA LYS A 135 28.41 -19.80 -4.57
C LYS A 135 29.45 -18.98 -5.34
N ARG A 136 30.18 -19.54 -6.32
CA ARG A 136 31.11 -18.77 -7.16
C ARG A 136 30.39 -17.89 -8.18
N ALA A 137 29.11 -18.13 -8.46
CA ALA A 137 28.29 -17.28 -9.34
C ALA A 137 28.31 -15.80 -8.94
N LYS A 138 28.37 -15.51 -7.64
CA LYS A 138 28.49 -14.14 -7.10
C LYS A 138 29.75 -13.40 -7.56
N ARG A 139 30.85 -14.13 -7.81
CA ARG A 139 32.12 -13.54 -8.28
C ARG A 139 32.06 -13.23 -9.78
N ILE A 140 31.26 -14.01 -10.52
CA ILE A 140 31.06 -13.87 -11.96
C ILE A 140 30.11 -12.70 -12.23
N LEU A 141 28.98 -12.63 -11.53
CA LEU A 141 27.98 -11.57 -11.66
C LEU A 141 28.04 -10.62 -10.46
N LYS A 142 28.95 -9.63 -10.53
CA LYS A 142 29.31 -8.71 -9.43
C LYS A 142 28.27 -7.64 -9.07
N LYS A 143 27.03 -7.72 -9.58
CA LYS A 143 25.99 -6.71 -9.36
C LYS A 143 25.33 -6.85 -7.98
N THR A 144 24.84 -5.73 -7.43
CA THR A 144 24.25 -5.67 -6.10
C THR A 144 23.01 -6.56 -5.99
N LEU A 145 22.14 -6.52 -7.00
CA LEU A 145 20.93 -7.34 -7.09
C LEU A 145 21.18 -8.83 -6.79
N TRP A 146 22.14 -9.44 -7.49
CA TRP A 146 22.44 -10.87 -7.35
C TRP A 146 22.98 -11.21 -5.97
N LYS A 147 23.80 -10.31 -5.40
CA LYS A 147 24.30 -10.45 -4.04
C LYS A 147 23.15 -10.45 -3.03
N GLU A 148 22.22 -9.52 -3.16
CA GLU A 148 21.08 -9.37 -2.27
C GLU A 148 20.13 -10.59 -2.32
N TYR A 149 19.86 -11.14 -3.51
CA TYR A 149 19.11 -12.40 -3.64
C TYR A 149 19.75 -13.54 -2.84
N CYS A 150 21.06 -13.74 -2.98
CA CYS A 150 21.73 -14.83 -2.31
C CYS A 150 21.93 -14.60 -0.80
N GLU A 151 22.04 -13.35 -0.35
CA GLU A 151 22.33 -13.01 1.05
C GLU A 151 21.09 -12.79 1.90
N SER A 152 19.95 -12.46 1.30
CA SER A 152 18.67 -12.32 1.99
C SER A 152 18.31 -13.58 2.79
N ASP A 153 17.70 -13.39 3.95
CA ASP A 153 17.10 -14.46 4.74
C ASP A 153 15.67 -14.76 4.29
N LEU A 154 15.05 -13.79 3.64
CA LEU A 154 13.65 -13.78 3.20
C LEU A 154 13.47 -12.87 1.98
N ILE A 155 12.63 -13.30 1.04
CA ILE A 155 12.22 -12.50 -0.11
C ILE A 155 10.70 -12.23 -0.04
N ILE A 156 10.33 -10.97 -0.16
CA ILE A 156 8.94 -10.51 -0.23
C ILE A 156 8.61 -10.11 -1.66
N ILE A 157 7.44 -10.56 -2.12
CA ILE A 157 6.83 -10.23 -3.40
C ILE A 157 5.34 -9.95 -3.24
N CYS A 158 4.72 -9.45 -4.30
CA CYS A 158 3.30 -9.16 -4.45
C CYS A 158 2.71 -8.37 -3.29
N HIS A 159 3.37 -7.31 -2.81
CA HIS A 159 2.79 -6.48 -1.75
C HIS A 159 1.66 -5.57 -2.25
N ASN A 160 0.79 -5.09 -1.35
CA ASN A 160 -0.29 -4.16 -1.72
C ASN A 160 -1.17 -4.73 -2.86
N GLN A 161 -1.23 -4.08 -4.02
CA GLN A 161 -2.05 -4.50 -5.17
C GLN A 161 -1.19 -5.00 -6.33
N VAL A 162 0.07 -5.32 -6.05
CA VAL A 162 0.98 -5.85 -7.05
C VAL A 162 0.46 -7.20 -7.53
N SER A 163 0.33 -7.34 -8.85
CA SER A 163 -0.21 -8.55 -9.48
C SER A 163 0.68 -9.74 -9.16
N CYS A 164 0.08 -10.85 -8.74
CA CYS A 164 0.80 -12.10 -8.52
C CYS A 164 1.50 -12.64 -9.76
N ILE A 165 1.23 -12.10 -10.95
CA ILE A 165 1.88 -12.49 -12.22
C ILE A 165 2.51 -11.30 -12.91
N GLY A 166 1.78 -10.20 -13.02
CA GLY A 166 2.24 -9.01 -13.76
C GLY A 166 3.32 -8.21 -13.03
N GLY A 167 3.58 -8.52 -11.75
CA GLY A 167 4.44 -7.67 -10.93
C GLY A 167 3.92 -6.23 -10.90
N PHE A 168 4.80 -5.29 -10.58
CA PHE A 168 4.46 -3.86 -10.54
C PHE A 168 4.82 -3.15 -11.86
N VAL A 169 6.10 -3.22 -12.24
CA VAL A 169 6.62 -2.67 -13.52
C VAL A 169 7.15 -3.78 -14.44
N LEU A 170 7.72 -4.84 -13.85
CA LEU A 170 8.27 -5.97 -14.59
C LEU A 170 7.26 -7.11 -14.61
N ASP A 171 6.66 -7.35 -15.78
CA ASP A 171 5.78 -8.49 -16.00
C ASP A 171 6.52 -9.80 -15.72
N PHE A 172 5.80 -10.78 -15.18
CA PHE A 172 6.31 -12.10 -14.79
C PHE A 172 7.35 -12.09 -13.66
N SER A 173 7.67 -10.94 -13.05
CA SER A 173 8.64 -10.89 -11.95
C SER A 173 8.34 -11.83 -10.80
N PRO A 174 7.09 -11.94 -10.32
CA PRO A 174 6.79 -12.91 -9.26
C PRO A 174 7.13 -14.35 -9.65
N VAL A 175 7.01 -14.74 -10.93
CA VAL A 175 7.31 -16.09 -11.42
C VAL A 175 8.81 -16.38 -11.34
N TYR A 176 9.63 -15.58 -12.03
CA TYR A 176 11.06 -15.85 -12.11
C TYR A 176 11.80 -15.58 -10.80
N ILE A 177 11.29 -14.64 -9.98
CA ILE A 177 11.81 -14.38 -8.64
C ILE A 177 11.52 -15.56 -7.71
N THR A 178 10.30 -16.10 -7.76
CA THR A 178 9.95 -17.29 -6.96
C THR A 178 10.82 -18.47 -7.36
N LEU A 179 10.99 -18.73 -8.67
CA LEU A 179 11.87 -19.79 -9.16
C LEU A 179 13.31 -19.63 -8.65
N LEU A 180 13.90 -18.44 -8.82
CA LEU A 180 15.24 -18.14 -8.34
C LEU A 180 15.35 -18.37 -6.83
N ALA A 181 14.40 -17.85 -6.06
CA ALA A 181 14.39 -17.98 -4.61
C ALA A 181 14.35 -19.44 -4.17
N LYS A 182 13.59 -20.31 -4.85
CA LYS A 182 13.55 -21.75 -4.53
C LYS A 182 14.86 -22.46 -4.84
N ILE A 183 15.52 -22.14 -5.94
CA ILE A 183 16.86 -22.65 -6.26
C ILE A 183 17.88 -22.20 -5.21
N LEU A 184 17.76 -20.95 -4.74
CA LEU A 184 18.56 -20.40 -3.64
C LEU A 184 18.14 -20.90 -2.24
N ARG A 185 17.10 -21.74 -2.14
CA ARG A 185 16.49 -22.22 -0.89
C ARG A 185 16.09 -21.10 0.07
N LYS A 186 15.59 -19.99 -0.48
CA LYS A 186 15.09 -18.83 0.26
C LYS A 186 13.58 -18.92 0.48
N PRO A 187 13.08 -18.57 1.67
CA PRO A 187 11.65 -18.42 1.86
C PRO A 187 11.13 -17.22 1.06
N VAL A 188 9.97 -17.41 0.42
CA VAL A 188 9.27 -16.39 -0.38
C VAL A 188 7.92 -16.11 0.24
N VAL A 189 7.57 -14.83 0.39
CA VAL A 189 6.33 -14.41 1.04
C VAL A 189 5.56 -13.43 0.16
N ILE A 190 4.27 -13.73 -0.04
CA ILE A 190 3.29 -12.78 -0.55
C ILE A 190 2.77 -11.96 0.63
N TYR A 191 2.96 -10.64 0.58
CA TYR A 191 2.83 -9.78 1.77
C TYR A 191 1.65 -8.80 1.71
N ALA A 192 0.66 -8.95 2.60
CA ALA A 192 -0.52 -8.09 2.65
C ALA A 192 -1.15 -7.79 1.27
N ASN A 193 -1.26 -8.81 0.42
CA ASN A 193 -1.73 -8.67 -0.95
C ASN A 193 -3.25 -8.39 -1.03
N GLY A 194 -3.62 -7.59 -2.03
CA GLY A 194 -4.97 -7.10 -2.32
C GLY A 194 -5.46 -7.49 -3.72
N THR A 195 -5.02 -8.63 -4.25
CA THR A 195 -5.45 -9.16 -5.55
C THR A 195 -6.83 -9.79 -5.42
N HIS A 196 -7.79 -9.23 -6.15
CA HIS A 196 -9.18 -9.72 -6.23
C HIS A 196 -9.56 -10.24 -7.62
N ASN A 197 -8.67 -10.11 -8.60
CA ASN A 197 -8.85 -10.62 -9.95
C ASN A 197 -7.48 -10.81 -10.62
N LEU A 198 -7.19 -12.01 -11.13
CA LEU A 198 -5.97 -12.33 -11.88
C LEU A 198 -6.10 -12.03 -13.39
N GLY A 199 -7.29 -11.64 -13.86
CA GLY A 199 -7.53 -11.12 -15.20
C GLY A 199 -8.05 -12.16 -16.18
N SER A 200 -7.29 -13.24 -16.41
CA SER A 200 -7.68 -14.29 -17.37
C SER A 200 -7.31 -15.70 -16.88
N ARG A 201 -7.92 -16.73 -17.49
CA ARG A 201 -7.67 -18.15 -17.15
C ARG A 201 -6.19 -18.55 -17.26
N VAL A 202 -5.46 -17.96 -18.21
CA VAL A 202 -4.01 -18.21 -18.36
C VAL A 202 -3.26 -17.64 -17.16
N TRP A 203 -3.64 -16.45 -16.70
CA TRP A 203 -3.03 -15.81 -15.53
C TRP A 203 -3.39 -16.54 -14.24
N GLU A 204 -4.62 -17.04 -14.13
CA GLU A 204 -5.03 -17.92 -13.03
C GLU A 204 -4.20 -19.21 -12.98
N PHE A 205 -3.97 -19.85 -14.13
CA PHE A 205 -3.10 -21.03 -14.20
C PHE A 205 -1.66 -20.73 -13.78
N LEU A 206 -1.07 -19.62 -14.24
CA LEU A 206 0.27 -19.24 -13.81
C LEU A 206 0.32 -18.84 -12.33
N ALA A 207 -0.75 -18.25 -11.80
CA ALA A 207 -0.83 -17.90 -10.38
C ALA A 207 -0.80 -19.15 -9.49
N LEU A 208 -1.36 -20.28 -9.93
CA LEU A 208 -1.23 -21.56 -9.21
C LEU A 208 0.24 -21.93 -8.98
N LEU A 209 1.12 -21.67 -9.95
CA LEU A 209 2.55 -21.96 -9.81
C LEU A 209 3.16 -21.14 -8.66
N ILE A 210 2.85 -19.86 -8.55
CA ILE A 210 3.44 -19.02 -7.50
C ILE A 210 2.77 -19.29 -6.16
N LEU A 211 1.45 -19.23 -6.10
CA LEU A 211 0.67 -19.32 -4.87
C LEU A 211 0.91 -20.65 -4.13
N ASN A 212 1.21 -21.73 -4.85
CA ASN A 212 1.52 -23.02 -4.23
C ASN A 212 3.01 -23.25 -3.97
N ASN A 213 3.89 -22.42 -4.56
CA ASN A 213 5.32 -22.49 -4.29
C ASN A 213 5.78 -21.49 -3.23
N VAL A 214 5.07 -20.43 -2.89
CA VAL A 214 5.48 -19.54 -1.79
C VAL A 214 5.32 -20.19 -0.40
N ASP A 215 6.00 -19.63 0.59
CA ASP A 215 6.09 -20.16 1.96
C ASP A 215 5.04 -19.57 2.89
N LEU A 216 4.60 -18.35 2.64
CA LEU A 216 3.53 -17.66 3.35
C LEU A 216 2.82 -16.68 2.41
N ILE A 217 1.51 -16.61 2.54
CA ILE A 217 0.64 -15.65 1.86
C ILE A 217 -0.14 -14.91 2.94
N THR A 218 -0.05 -13.60 2.92
CA THR A 218 -0.88 -12.72 3.75
C THR A 218 -1.67 -11.80 2.84
N THR A 219 -2.95 -11.63 3.13
CA THR A 219 -3.84 -10.73 2.40
C THR A 219 -4.34 -9.62 3.31
N ARG A 220 -4.57 -8.43 2.77
CA ARG A 220 -4.95 -7.25 3.56
C ARG A 220 -6.45 -7.05 3.73
N ASP A 221 -7.25 -7.73 2.92
CA ASP A 221 -8.70 -7.65 2.90
C ASP A 221 -9.33 -9.02 2.62
N GLU A 222 -10.60 -9.15 2.99
CA GLU A 222 -11.35 -10.39 2.91
C GLU A 222 -11.63 -10.83 1.46
N ASP A 223 -11.92 -9.89 0.56
CA ASP A 223 -12.20 -10.21 -0.85
C ASP A 223 -10.98 -10.87 -1.49
N SER A 224 -9.79 -10.31 -1.23
CA SER A 224 -8.51 -10.86 -1.70
C SER A 224 -8.18 -12.20 -1.04
N PHE A 225 -8.47 -12.36 0.25
CA PHE A 225 -8.33 -13.65 0.94
C PHE A 225 -9.18 -14.73 0.28
N LEU A 226 -10.48 -14.49 0.14
CA LEU A 226 -11.44 -15.43 -0.42
C LEU A 226 -11.12 -15.75 -1.88
N TYR A 227 -10.65 -14.76 -2.65
CA TYR A 227 -10.28 -14.96 -4.03
C TYR A 227 -9.00 -15.81 -4.17
N LEU A 228 -7.90 -15.42 -3.52
CA LEU A 228 -6.63 -16.13 -3.63
C LEU A 228 -6.68 -17.54 -3.02
N LYS A 229 -7.46 -17.74 -1.94
CA LYS A 229 -7.62 -19.04 -1.29
C LYS A 229 -8.12 -20.13 -2.24
N LYS A 230 -8.86 -19.78 -3.30
CA LYS A 230 -9.32 -20.72 -4.34
C LYS A 230 -8.18 -21.39 -5.09
N PHE A 231 -7.01 -20.74 -5.13
CA PHE A 231 -5.84 -21.18 -5.89
C PHE A 231 -4.74 -21.77 -5.00
N VAL A 232 -4.94 -21.81 -3.67
CA VAL A 232 -3.94 -22.29 -2.70
C VAL A 232 -4.36 -23.67 -2.19
N TRP A 233 -3.57 -24.70 -2.49
CA TRP A 233 -3.84 -26.07 -2.08
C TRP A 233 -3.61 -26.29 -0.57
N ASN A 234 -2.60 -25.63 0.00
CA ASN A 234 -2.33 -25.69 1.43
C ASN A 234 -2.87 -24.44 2.14
N SER A 235 -4.09 -24.55 2.66
CA SER A 235 -4.77 -23.47 3.38
C SER A 235 -4.02 -22.98 4.62
N ALA A 236 -3.10 -23.76 5.20
CA ALA A 236 -2.28 -23.35 6.33
C ALA A 236 -1.19 -22.31 5.97
N ARG A 237 -1.06 -21.95 4.69
CA ARG A 237 -0.09 -20.94 4.21
C ARG A 237 -0.72 -19.59 3.88
N ILE A 238 -2.04 -19.47 3.86
CA ILE A 238 -2.74 -18.22 3.52
C ILE A 238 -3.50 -17.67 4.73
N TYR A 239 -3.29 -16.39 5.03
CA TYR A 239 -3.86 -15.73 6.20
C TYR A 239 -4.50 -14.40 5.81
N LEU A 240 -5.71 -14.15 6.33
CA LEU A 240 -6.31 -12.83 6.35
C LEU A 240 -5.64 -11.99 7.44
N THR A 241 -5.05 -10.87 7.05
CA THR A 241 -4.36 -9.92 7.92
C THR A 241 -5.00 -8.53 7.74
N GLY A 242 -4.21 -7.46 7.84
CA GLY A 242 -4.64 -6.09 7.59
C GLY A 242 -3.63 -5.33 6.73
N ASP A 243 -4.08 -4.23 6.15
CA ASP A 243 -3.23 -3.34 5.35
C ASP A 243 -2.18 -2.64 6.24
N PRO A 244 -0.87 -2.73 5.91
CA PRO A 244 0.19 -2.15 6.74
C PRO A 244 0.11 -0.63 6.90
N SER A 245 -0.47 0.12 5.95
CA SER A 245 -0.52 1.58 5.99
C SER A 245 -1.24 2.14 7.24
N ILE A 246 -2.13 1.34 7.86
CA ILE A 246 -2.81 1.75 9.08
C ILE A 246 -1.87 1.90 10.30
N LEU A 247 -0.68 1.29 10.22
CA LEU A 247 0.35 1.37 11.25
C LEU A 247 1.18 2.65 11.17
N LEU A 248 1.07 3.41 10.07
CA LEU A 248 1.77 4.68 9.91
C LEU A 248 1.46 5.62 11.09
N ARG A 249 2.50 6.16 11.72
CA ARG A 249 2.34 7.11 12.82
C ARG A 249 2.38 8.55 12.27
N PRO A 250 1.52 9.46 12.75
CA PRO A 250 1.61 10.86 12.35
C PRO A 250 2.91 11.50 12.85
N ASN A 251 3.53 12.36 12.05
CA ASN A 251 4.70 13.15 12.43
C ASN A 251 4.32 14.65 12.47
N PHE A 252 4.28 15.22 13.67
CA PHE A 252 3.99 16.66 13.89
C PHE A 252 5.27 17.50 13.80
N SER A 253 5.93 17.44 12.63
CA SER A 253 7.15 18.20 12.34
C SER A 253 6.90 19.71 12.35
N GLU A 254 7.97 20.51 12.39
CA GLU A 254 7.88 21.97 12.25
C GLU A 254 7.18 22.36 10.95
N LYS A 255 7.45 21.65 9.84
CA LYS A 255 6.77 21.88 8.55
C LYS A 255 5.24 21.78 8.65
N VAL A 256 4.72 20.85 9.46
CA VAL A 256 3.27 20.73 9.68
C VAL A 256 2.74 21.91 10.49
N LYS A 257 3.46 22.33 11.54
CA LYS A 257 3.08 23.50 12.35
C LYS A 257 3.11 24.79 11.52
N ASP A 258 4.11 24.90 10.65
CA ASP A 258 4.33 26.00 9.72
C ASP A 258 3.20 26.11 8.70
N VAL A 259 2.79 25.00 8.07
CA VAL A 259 1.65 25.05 7.15
C VAL A 259 0.35 25.36 7.89
N LEU A 260 0.16 24.82 9.10
CA LEU A 260 -1.03 25.13 9.90
C LEU A 260 -1.12 26.63 10.23
N SER A 261 0.01 27.25 10.57
CA SER A 261 0.06 28.67 10.95
C SER A 261 -0.02 29.62 9.74
N MET A 262 0.79 29.39 8.69
CA MET A 262 0.84 30.25 7.51
C MET A 262 -0.48 30.27 6.74
N GLU A 263 -1.10 29.11 6.59
CA GLU A 263 -2.35 28.95 5.83
C GLU A 263 -3.60 29.21 6.70
N ASN A 264 -3.41 29.72 7.92
CA ASN A 264 -4.46 29.96 8.91
C ASN A 264 -5.38 28.75 9.15
N ILE A 265 -4.86 27.52 8.97
CA ILE A 265 -5.61 26.28 9.13
C ILE A 265 -5.86 26.06 10.62
N GLY A 266 -7.14 26.02 11.01
CA GLY A 266 -7.57 25.89 12.41
C GLY A 266 -8.28 27.10 12.98
N LYS A 267 -8.39 28.20 12.22
CA LYS A 267 -9.21 29.36 12.61
C LYS A 267 -10.68 29.23 12.22
N SER A 268 -11.02 28.32 11.29
CA SER A 268 -12.41 28.03 10.93
C SER A 268 -13.05 27.02 11.89
N LYS A 269 -14.38 27.14 12.07
CA LYS A 269 -15.19 26.17 12.82
C LYS A 269 -15.24 24.79 12.14
N MET A 270 -14.97 24.71 10.85
CA MET A 270 -15.03 23.47 10.07
C MET A 270 -13.85 23.41 9.09
N LEU A 271 -12.93 22.47 9.31
CA LEU A 271 -11.83 22.16 8.41
C LEU A 271 -12.15 20.92 7.59
N VAL A 272 -12.14 21.07 6.26
CA VAL A 272 -12.40 19.98 5.31
C VAL A 272 -11.12 19.71 4.52
N GLY A 273 -10.53 18.54 4.72
CA GLY A 273 -9.43 18.07 3.88
C GLY A 273 -9.93 17.37 2.63
N VAL A 274 -9.26 17.59 1.51
CA VAL A 274 -9.68 17.08 0.19
C VAL A 274 -8.50 16.47 -0.54
N ALA A 275 -8.60 15.21 -0.95
CA ALA A 275 -7.56 14.54 -1.75
C ALA A 275 -8.19 13.90 -3.00
N LEU A 276 -7.94 14.49 -4.17
CA LEU A 276 -8.54 14.10 -5.44
C LEU A 276 -7.52 13.61 -6.44
N SER A 277 -7.91 12.63 -7.24
CA SER A 277 -7.11 12.03 -8.30
C SER A 277 -7.80 12.21 -9.64
N HIS A 278 -7.03 12.55 -10.68
CA HIS A 278 -7.55 12.70 -12.04
C HIS A 278 -8.21 11.40 -12.53
N GLU A 279 -7.63 10.24 -12.20
CA GLU A 279 -8.12 8.93 -12.61
C GLU A 279 -9.58 8.69 -12.18
N VAL A 280 -9.88 8.82 -10.88
CA VAL A 280 -11.24 8.60 -10.38
C VAL A 280 -12.24 9.62 -10.93
N LEU A 281 -11.87 10.90 -10.99
CA LEU A 281 -12.77 11.92 -11.57
C LEU A 281 -13.05 11.68 -13.07
N SER A 282 -12.08 11.11 -13.79
CA SER A 282 -12.24 10.75 -15.20
C SER A 282 -13.17 9.56 -15.44
N ASP A 283 -13.62 8.87 -14.38
CA ASP A 283 -14.59 7.77 -14.48
C ASP A 283 -16.03 8.18 -14.10
N ALA A 284 -16.24 9.46 -13.80
CA ALA A 284 -17.57 10.04 -13.65
C ALA A 284 -18.35 9.99 -14.98
N PHE A 285 -19.69 10.05 -14.94
CA PHE A 285 -20.53 10.21 -16.13
C PHE A 285 -20.20 9.25 -17.29
N PRO A 286 -20.32 7.93 -17.12
CA PRO A 286 -19.89 6.96 -18.13
C PRO A 286 -20.58 7.12 -19.49
N THR A 287 -21.73 7.79 -19.54
CA THR A 287 -22.48 8.12 -20.77
C THR A 287 -21.81 9.21 -21.62
N ILE A 288 -20.94 10.05 -21.05
CA ILE A 288 -20.17 11.06 -21.78
C ILE A 288 -18.97 10.39 -22.44
N LYS A 289 -18.88 10.48 -23.77
CA LYS A 289 -17.80 9.84 -24.54
C LYS A 289 -16.48 10.62 -24.50
N ASP A 290 -16.54 11.95 -24.55
CA ASP A 290 -15.35 12.81 -24.52
C ASP A 290 -14.71 12.80 -23.11
N PRO A 291 -13.47 12.30 -22.95
CA PRO A 291 -12.81 12.24 -21.65
C PRO A 291 -12.55 13.62 -21.02
N SER A 292 -12.30 14.65 -21.83
CA SER A 292 -12.02 16.00 -21.35
C SER A 292 -13.28 16.66 -20.79
N VAL A 293 -14.39 16.55 -21.53
CA VAL A 293 -15.70 17.06 -21.07
C VAL A 293 -16.15 16.35 -19.80
N LYS A 294 -15.96 15.03 -19.74
CA LYS A 294 -16.26 14.21 -18.56
C LYS A 294 -15.50 14.67 -17.32
N TYR A 295 -14.18 14.79 -17.43
CA TYR A 295 -13.33 15.25 -16.34
C TYR A 295 -13.69 16.68 -15.92
N GLN A 296 -13.87 17.59 -16.88
CA GLN A 296 -14.25 18.97 -16.60
C GLN A 296 -15.60 19.07 -15.85
N LYS A 297 -16.59 18.28 -16.26
CA LYS A 297 -17.87 18.21 -15.55
C LYS A 297 -17.68 17.71 -14.12
N ALA A 298 -16.88 16.67 -13.90
CA ALA A 298 -16.60 16.16 -12.56
C ALA A 298 -15.89 17.19 -11.66
N VAL A 299 -14.93 17.93 -12.22
CA VAL A 299 -14.24 19.03 -11.54
C VAL A 299 -15.24 20.12 -11.11
N ILE A 300 -16.18 20.49 -11.98
CA ILE A 300 -17.23 21.47 -11.67
C ILE A 300 -18.14 21.00 -10.54
N GLU A 301 -18.62 19.75 -10.57
CA GLU A 301 -19.48 19.21 -9.50
C GLU A 301 -18.76 19.18 -8.15
N ILE A 302 -17.48 18.82 -8.12
CA ILE A 302 -16.68 18.88 -6.90
C ILE A 302 -16.50 20.34 -6.44
N GLY A 303 -16.24 21.27 -7.36
CA GLY A 303 -16.17 22.70 -7.04
C GLY A 303 -17.46 23.22 -6.40
N CYS A 304 -18.61 22.90 -6.98
CA CYS A 304 -19.94 23.26 -6.48
C CYS A 304 -20.19 22.67 -5.07
N LEU A 305 -19.84 21.40 -4.84
CA LEU A 305 -19.93 20.79 -3.52
C LEU A 305 -19.11 21.58 -2.49
N LEU A 306 -17.86 21.90 -2.81
CA LEU A 306 -16.94 22.57 -1.88
C LEU A 306 -17.39 24.01 -1.60
N ASP A 307 -17.91 24.73 -2.60
CA ASP A 307 -18.55 26.04 -2.40
C ASP A 307 -19.77 25.92 -1.47
N ASN A 308 -20.62 24.91 -1.66
CA ASN A 308 -21.76 24.67 -0.76
C ASN A 308 -21.32 24.41 0.69
N LEU A 309 -20.20 23.69 0.92
CA LEU A 309 -19.67 23.49 2.27
C LEU A 309 -19.14 24.79 2.89
N ILE A 310 -18.52 25.66 2.10
CA ILE A 310 -18.06 26.98 2.56
C ILE A 310 -19.28 27.83 2.94
N GLU A 311 -20.28 27.93 2.08
CA GLU A 311 -21.44 28.80 2.27
C GLU A 311 -22.37 28.34 3.40
N ARG A 312 -22.54 27.03 3.59
CA ARG A 312 -23.49 26.48 4.56
C ARG A 312 -22.86 26.17 5.92
N PHE A 313 -21.56 25.85 5.96
CA PHE A 313 -20.87 25.48 7.21
C PHE A 313 -19.72 26.41 7.58
N GLY A 314 -19.45 27.45 6.79
CA GLY A 314 -18.29 28.32 7.00
C GLY A 314 -16.97 27.56 6.84
N ALA A 315 -16.96 26.47 6.07
CA ALA A 315 -15.81 25.58 5.96
C ALA A 315 -14.58 26.30 5.39
N GLN A 316 -13.40 25.85 5.83
CA GLN A 316 -12.14 26.08 5.13
C GLN A 316 -11.76 24.78 4.42
N ILE A 317 -11.40 24.88 3.15
CA ILE A 317 -11.09 23.73 2.29
C ILE A 317 -9.58 23.62 2.12
N ILE A 318 -9.01 22.46 2.40
CA ILE A 318 -7.57 22.21 2.29
C ILE A 318 -7.34 21.05 1.32
N PHE A 319 -6.76 21.34 0.16
CA PHE A 319 -6.36 20.28 -0.77
C PHE A 319 -5.04 19.65 -0.32
N VAL A 320 -5.06 18.33 -0.11
CA VAL A 320 -3.95 17.54 0.39
C VAL A 320 -3.48 16.57 -0.70
N PRO A 321 -2.39 16.85 -1.42
CA PRO A 321 -1.92 15.97 -2.48
C PRO A 321 -1.36 14.67 -1.89
N HIS A 322 -1.91 13.54 -2.30
CA HIS A 322 -1.47 12.22 -1.83
C HIS A 322 -0.63 11.46 -2.87
N CYS A 323 -0.60 11.97 -4.09
CA CYS A 323 0.27 11.52 -5.17
C CYS A 323 0.77 12.75 -5.95
N ILE A 324 2.08 12.83 -6.16
CA ILE A 324 2.73 13.92 -6.89
C ILE A 324 3.64 13.39 -8.02
N GLU A 325 3.32 12.20 -8.53
CA GLU A 325 4.00 11.61 -9.68
C GLU A 325 3.79 12.49 -10.93
N PRO A 326 4.87 13.01 -11.57
CA PRO A 326 4.75 13.99 -12.65
C PRO A 326 4.27 13.39 -13.98
N TYR A 327 3.99 12.09 -14.01
CA TYR A 327 3.61 11.34 -15.19
C TYR A 327 2.20 10.75 -15.06
N ARG A 328 1.64 10.32 -16.20
CA ARG A 328 0.34 9.60 -16.28
C ARG A 328 -0.83 10.33 -15.59
N ARG A 329 -0.78 11.67 -15.50
CA ARG A 329 -1.78 12.52 -14.83
C ARG A 329 -2.04 12.11 -13.37
N ARG A 330 -0.97 11.76 -12.64
CA ARG A 330 -1.07 11.30 -11.25
C ARG A 330 -0.69 12.34 -10.20
N ASP A 331 -0.39 13.57 -10.60
CA ASP A 331 -0.15 14.68 -9.69
C ASP A 331 -1.47 15.31 -9.23
N ASP A 332 -1.84 15.05 -7.98
CA ASP A 332 -3.08 15.53 -7.35
C ASP A 332 -3.13 17.07 -7.27
N ARG A 333 -1.97 17.75 -7.30
CA ARG A 333 -1.91 19.22 -7.26
C ARG A 333 -2.49 19.84 -8.52
N ILE A 334 -2.44 19.14 -9.66
CA ILE A 334 -3.05 19.60 -10.90
C ILE A 334 -4.57 19.59 -10.75
N VAL A 335 -5.13 18.49 -10.24
CA VAL A 335 -6.58 18.34 -10.02
C VAL A 335 -7.09 19.36 -9.01
N ALA A 336 -6.34 19.58 -7.93
CA ALA A 336 -6.66 20.61 -6.94
C ALA A 336 -6.72 22.01 -7.56
N LYS A 337 -5.76 22.35 -8.44
CA LYS A 337 -5.76 23.62 -9.18
C LYS A 337 -6.95 23.72 -10.15
N ASP A 338 -7.33 22.63 -10.80
CA ASP A 338 -8.48 22.63 -11.73
C ASP A 338 -9.79 22.89 -10.99
N VAL A 339 -10.01 22.23 -9.85
CA VAL A 339 -11.19 22.48 -8.99
C VAL A 339 -11.16 23.90 -8.43
N TYR A 340 -10.01 24.35 -7.90
CA TYR A 340 -9.87 25.70 -7.38
C TYR A 340 -10.22 26.78 -8.43
N LYS A 341 -9.89 26.56 -9.71
CA LYS A 341 -10.20 27.52 -10.77
C LYS A 341 -11.70 27.72 -10.97
N CYS A 342 -12.52 26.68 -10.82
CA CYS A 342 -13.97 26.75 -11.01
C CYS A 342 -14.75 27.15 -9.75
N MET A 343 -14.14 27.10 -8.56
CA MET A 343 -14.76 27.54 -7.31
C MET A 343 -14.94 29.06 -7.25
N LYS A 344 -16.01 29.50 -6.58
CA LYS A 344 -16.32 30.91 -6.31
C LYS A 344 -15.60 31.40 -5.05
N ASN A 345 -15.63 30.63 -3.97
CA ASN A 345 -15.17 31.05 -2.64
C ASN A 345 -13.67 30.76 -2.40
N LYS A 346 -12.82 31.17 -3.36
CA LYS A 346 -11.38 30.87 -3.38
C LYS A 346 -10.61 31.31 -2.13
N HIS A 347 -11.04 32.40 -1.50
CA HIS A 347 -10.43 32.95 -0.28
C HIS A 347 -10.54 32.03 0.96
N LYS A 348 -11.34 30.95 0.89
CA LYS A 348 -11.46 29.92 1.92
C LYS A 348 -10.75 28.61 1.56
N VAL A 349 -9.98 28.61 0.48
CA VAL A 349 -9.32 27.41 -0.05
C VAL A 349 -7.80 27.54 0.09
N CYS A 350 -7.18 26.50 0.64
CA CYS A 350 -5.73 26.33 0.69
C CYS A 350 -5.32 25.20 -0.27
N LEU A 351 -4.33 25.48 -1.13
CA LEU A 351 -3.73 24.49 -2.03
C LEU A 351 -2.35 24.12 -1.50
N ILE A 352 -2.21 22.94 -0.92
CA ILE A 352 -0.89 22.46 -0.52
C ILE A 352 -0.10 22.08 -1.79
N ASP A 353 1.00 22.80 -2.02
CA ASP A 353 1.86 22.64 -3.20
C ASP A 353 3.23 22.03 -2.87
N LYS A 354 3.73 22.26 -1.65
CA LYS A 354 4.95 21.67 -1.08
C LYS A 354 4.81 20.16 -0.89
N GLU A 355 5.94 19.48 -0.95
CA GLU A 355 6.02 18.05 -0.68
C GLU A 355 6.10 17.76 0.83
N TYR A 356 5.26 16.83 1.29
CA TYR A 356 5.25 16.29 2.64
C TYR A 356 5.45 14.78 2.61
N SER A 357 6.02 14.24 3.69
CA SER A 357 6.03 12.80 3.95
C SER A 357 4.61 12.29 4.24
N PRO A 358 4.33 10.98 4.06
CA PRO A 358 3.04 10.40 4.46
C PRO A 358 2.71 10.63 5.94
N GLU A 359 3.71 10.60 6.82
CA GLU A 359 3.56 10.85 8.26
C GLU A 359 3.13 12.30 8.55
N GLU A 360 3.73 13.26 7.86
CA GLU A 360 3.38 14.68 7.97
C GLU A 360 1.98 14.95 7.38
N LEU A 361 1.65 14.35 6.24
CA LEU A 361 0.31 14.43 5.67
C LEU A 361 -0.73 13.83 6.63
N LYS A 362 -0.42 12.69 7.26
CA LYS A 362 -1.30 12.08 8.26
C LYS A 362 -1.46 12.96 9.50
N ALA A 363 -0.39 13.62 9.95
CA ALA A 363 -0.45 14.58 11.04
C ALA A 363 -1.32 15.79 10.69
N LEU A 364 -1.21 16.33 9.49
CA LEU A 364 -2.07 17.40 9.00
C LEU A 364 -3.53 16.95 8.92
N ILE A 365 -3.78 15.79 8.32
CA ILE A 365 -5.11 15.21 8.16
C ILE A 365 -5.79 15.05 9.53
N SER A 366 -5.05 14.67 10.58
CA SER A 366 -5.58 14.51 11.94
C SER A 366 -6.22 15.76 12.55
N LYS A 367 -6.04 16.94 11.93
CA LYS A 367 -6.62 18.21 12.37
C LYS A 367 -7.96 18.53 11.71
N PHE A 368 -8.37 17.78 10.69
CA PHE A 368 -9.62 18.06 9.98
C PHE A 368 -10.84 17.52 10.72
N ASN A 369 -11.98 18.16 10.48
CA ASN A 369 -13.28 17.69 10.98
C ASN A 369 -13.93 16.68 10.03
N LEU A 370 -13.62 16.81 8.73
CA LEU A 370 -14.12 15.98 7.64
C LEU A 370 -13.02 15.78 6.60
N PHE A 371 -12.94 14.59 6.00
CA PHE A 371 -12.07 14.33 4.87
C PHE A 371 -12.86 13.80 3.66
N ILE A 372 -12.67 14.39 2.48
CA ILE A 372 -13.30 13.94 1.24
C ILE A 372 -12.19 13.46 0.30
N SER A 373 -12.25 12.20 -0.14
CA SER A 373 -11.15 11.64 -0.91
C SER A 373 -11.54 10.71 -2.03
N THR A 374 -10.84 10.81 -3.15
CA THR A 374 -10.78 9.75 -4.17
C THR A 374 -9.54 8.87 -4.04
N ARG A 375 -8.69 9.11 -3.04
CA ARG A 375 -7.44 8.38 -2.76
C ARG A 375 -7.66 7.50 -1.52
N VAL A 376 -7.79 6.18 -1.73
CA VAL A 376 -8.13 5.22 -0.64
C VAL A 376 -7.18 5.32 0.56
N HIS A 377 -5.85 5.38 0.35
CA HIS A 377 -4.90 5.48 1.46
C HIS A 377 -4.88 6.84 2.17
N ALA A 378 -5.35 7.91 1.50
CA ALA A 378 -5.57 9.19 2.17
C ALA A 378 -6.77 9.08 3.13
N ALA A 379 -7.85 8.42 2.70
CA ALA A 379 -8.99 8.11 3.57
C ALA A 379 -8.63 7.16 4.72
N VAL A 380 -7.83 6.12 4.47
CA VAL A 380 -7.30 5.26 5.55
C VAL A 380 -6.48 6.08 6.55
N SER A 381 -5.66 7.02 6.08
CA SER A 381 -4.91 7.93 6.95
C SER A 381 -5.84 8.75 7.83
N ALA A 382 -6.89 9.37 7.25
CA ALA A 382 -7.89 10.15 7.97
C ALA A 382 -8.65 9.33 9.03
N LEU A 383 -9.22 8.19 8.62
CA LEU A 383 -9.98 7.31 9.52
C LEU A 383 -9.12 6.75 10.65
N SER A 384 -7.84 6.45 10.38
CA SER A 384 -6.91 5.96 11.40
C SER A 384 -6.45 7.03 12.39
N THR A 385 -6.75 8.31 12.11
CA THR A 385 -6.64 9.45 13.03
C THR A 385 -8.01 9.96 13.48
N PHE A 386 -9.05 9.14 13.34
CA PHE A 386 -10.42 9.40 13.81
C PHE A 386 -11.13 10.56 13.12
N VAL A 387 -10.75 10.88 11.88
CA VAL A 387 -11.41 11.91 11.07
C VAL A 387 -12.46 11.24 10.18
N PRO A 388 -13.76 11.54 10.37
CA PRO A 388 -14.83 11.03 9.51
C PRO A 388 -14.57 11.37 8.05
N SER A 389 -14.80 10.41 7.16
CA SER A 389 -14.34 10.50 5.78
C SER A 389 -15.37 10.00 4.78
N ILE A 390 -15.54 10.72 3.67
CA ILE A 390 -16.25 10.23 2.47
C ILE A 390 -15.23 9.78 1.44
N VAL A 391 -15.42 8.57 0.92
CA VAL A 391 -14.60 8.03 -0.16
C VAL A 391 -15.39 8.02 -1.45
N ILE A 392 -15.00 8.88 -2.39
CA ILE A 392 -15.58 8.95 -3.72
C ILE A 392 -14.81 7.98 -4.62
N THR A 393 -15.45 6.93 -5.11
CA THR A 393 -14.77 5.91 -5.90
C THR A 393 -15.69 5.20 -6.89
N ARG A 394 -15.11 4.32 -7.71
CA ARG A 394 -15.85 3.46 -8.63
C ARG A 394 -16.39 2.24 -7.89
N PRO A 395 -17.53 1.67 -8.33
CA PRO A 395 -18.06 0.41 -7.79
C PRO A 395 -17.10 -0.77 -7.93
N THR A 396 -16.12 -0.67 -8.83
CA THR A 396 -15.12 -1.73 -9.09
C THR A 396 -13.85 -1.58 -8.25
N ASP A 397 -13.66 -0.50 -7.49
CA ASP A 397 -12.46 -0.33 -6.65
C ASP A 397 -12.57 -1.12 -5.34
N ARG A 398 -12.15 -2.38 -5.39
CA ARG A 398 -12.18 -3.28 -4.23
C ARG A 398 -11.34 -2.80 -3.05
N ARG A 399 -10.39 -1.87 -3.23
CA ARG A 399 -9.64 -1.31 -2.09
C ARG A 399 -10.54 -0.46 -1.23
N ALA A 400 -11.38 0.37 -1.83
CA ALA A 400 -12.28 1.23 -1.07
C ALA A 400 -13.27 0.37 -0.25
N TYR A 401 -13.95 -0.58 -0.90
CA TYR A 401 -14.90 -1.45 -0.22
C TYR A 401 -14.25 -2.41 0.78
N GLY A 402 -13.08 -2.97 0.47
CA GLY A 402 -12.37 -3.88 1.37
C GLY A 402 -11.72 -3.17 2.56
N LEU A 403 -10.94 -2.11 2.29
CA LEU A 403 -10.14 -1.42 3.31
C LEU A 403 -10.94 -0.39 4.10
N VAL A 404 -11.75 0.42 3.42
CA VAL A 404 -12.55 1.46 4.09
C VAL A 404 -13.92 0.90 4.49
N GLY A 405 -14.59 0.19 3.57
CA GLY A 405 -15.92 -0.37 3.82
C GLY A 405 -15.92 -1.43 4.90
N LYS A 406 -15.33 -2.59 4.63
CA LYS A 406 -15.35 -3.76 5.51
C LYS A 406 -14.38 -3.63 6.69
N ASN A 407 -13.11 -3.34 6.43
CA ASN A 407 -12.08 -3.33 7.47
C ASN A 407 -12.24 -2.17 8.46
N LEU A 408 -12.75 -1.01 8.01
CA LEU A 408 -12.98 0.16 8.85
C LEU A 408 -14.46 0.45 9.16
N GLY A 409 -15.38 -0.39 8.67
CA GLY A 409 -16.81 -0.26 8.93
C GLY A 409 -17.42 1.03 8.38
N GLN A 410 -16.87 1.59 7.30
CA GLN A 410 -17.31 2.86 6.71
C GLN A 410 -17.95 2.68 5.32
N GLU A 411 -18.57 1.53 5.06
CA GLU A 411 -19.19 1.24 3.75
C GLU A 411 -20.31 2.23 3.40
N GLU A 412 -21.06 2.65 4.42
CA GLU A 412 -22.10 3.68 4.31
C GLU A 412 -21.58 5.02 3.78
N TRP A 413 -20.26 5.29 3.86
CA TRP A 413 -19.61 6.55 3.46
C TRP A 413 -18.77 6.43 2.17
N ILE A 414 -18.98 5.37 1.40
CA ILE A 414 -18.42 5.21 0.05
C ILE A 414 -19.41 5.72 -1.01
N TYR A 415 -19.08 6.84 -1.64
CA TYR A 415 -19.89 7.46 -2.68
C TYR A 415 -19.47 6.99 -4.09
N ASN A 416 -20.44 6.66 -4.93
CA ASN A 416 -20.21 6.18 -6.30
C ASN A 416 -19.99 7.34 -7.28
N ILE A 417 -18.78 7.44 -7.83
CA ILE A 417 -18.37 8.51 -8.75
C ILE A 417 -19.14 8.54 -10.08
N ARG A 418 -19.73 7.41 -10.52
CA ARG A 418 -20.37 7.33 -11.85
C ARG A 418 -21.54 8.30 -12.01
N ASN A 419 -22.24 8.62 -10.92
CA ASN A 419 -23.39 9.50 -10.88
C ASN A 419 -23.09 10.77 -10.05
N LEU A 420 -21.86 11.28 -10.12
CA LEU A 420 -21.45 12.44 -9.35
C LEU A 420 -22.41 13.62 -9.53
N ASN A 421 -22.99 14.09 -8.43
CA ASN A 421 -23.84 15.26 -8.39
C ASN A 421 -23.53 16.04 -7.09
N ALA A 422 -23.29 17.33 -7.21
CA ALA A 422 -22.89 18.18 -6.08
C ALA A 422 -23.93 18.21 -4.96
N ASP A 423 -25.22 18.27 -5.30
CA ASP A 423 -26.31 18.37 -4.32
C ASP A 423 -26.53 17.05 -3.59
N GLU A 424 -26.54 15.92 -4.31
CA GLU A 424 -26.61 14.59 -3.70
C GLU A 424 -25.41 14.32 -2.78
N LEU A 425 -24.20 14.65 -3.25
CA LEU A 425 -22.99 14.49 -2.45
C LEU A 425 -22.97 15.45 -1.25
N PHE A 426 -23.57 16.64 -1.36
CA PHE A 426 -23.74 17.54 -0.22
C PHE A 426 -24.70 16.97 0.82
N VAL A 427 -25.82 16.37 0.41
CA VAL A 427 -26.73 15.64 1.32
C VAL A 427 -25.98 14.49 2.00
N TYR A 428 -25.15 13.78 1.25
CA TYR A 428 -24.33 12.68 1.78
C TYR A 428 -23.33 13.17 2.85
N VAL A 429 -22.67 14.32 2.62
CA VAL A 429 -21.82 14.98 3.62
C VAL A 429 -22.62 15.36 4.86
N LYS A 430 -23.82 15.92 4.71
CA LYS A 430 -24.69 16.27 5.85
C LYS A 430 -25.01 15.05 6.70
N ASN A 431 -25.36 13.93 6.07
CA ASN A 431 -25.68 12.69 6.79
C ASN A 431 -24.47 12.18 7.58
N LEU A 432 -23.26 12.27 7.01
CA LEU A 432 -22.03 11.92 7.72
C LEU A 432 -21.80 12.83 8.93
N LEU A 433 -22.00 14.14 8.77
CA LEU A 433 -21.85 15.10 9.87
C LEU A 433 -22.87 14.87 10.99
N LEU A 434 -24.09 14.43 10.67
CA LEU A 434 -25.09 14.02 11.68
C LEU A 434 -24.66 12.74 12.42
N ALA A 435 -23.95 11.84 11.75
CA ALA A 435 -23.39 10.62 12.34
C ALA A 435 -22.00 10.82 12.98
N TRP A 436 -21.48 12.05 13.01
CA TRP A 436 -20.09 12.35 13.37
C TRP A 436 -19.68 11.78 14.73
N ASP A 437 -20.47 12.05 15.79
CA ASP A 437 -20.18 11.55 17.14
C ASP A 437 -20.14 10.03 17.19
N LYS A 438 -21.09 9.37 16.52
CA LYS A 438 -21.15 7.91 16.43
C LYS A 438 -19.92 7.35 15.72
N ILE A 439 -19.47 7.98 14.63
CA ILE A 439 -18.29 7.57 13.88
C ILE A 439 -17.04 7.73 14.76
N CYS A 440 -16.84 8.92 15.33
CA CYS A 440 -15.69 9.23 16.18
C CYS A 440 -15.59 8.33 17.41
N ASN A 441 -16.71 7.94 18.02
CA ASN A 441 -16.73 7.01 19.14
C ASN A 441 -16.38 5.56 18.75
N ASN A 442 -16.73 5.13 17.54
CA ASN A 442 -16.50 3.76 17.07
C ASN A 442 -15.11 3.55 16.44
N LEU A 443 -14.56 4.58 15.77
CA LEU A 443 -13.29 4.47 15.04
C LEU A 443 -12.11 3.99 15.93
N PRO A 444 -11.92 4.43 17.18
CA PRO A 444 -10.83 3.94 18.03
C PRO A 444 -10.80 2.41 18.18
N PHE A 445 -11.96 1.79 18.40
CA PHE A 445 -12.05 0.33 18.51
C PHE A 445 -11.74 -0.37 17.18
N ILE A 446 -12.33 0.12 16.09
CA ILE A 446 -12.17 -0.45 14.75
C ILE A 446 -10.72 -0.31 14.28
N VAL A 447 -10.12 0.86 14.42
CA VAL A 447 -8.74 1.15 14.04
C VAL A 447 -7.77 0.29 14.86
N ASN A 448 -8.00 0.12 16.17
CA ASN A 448 -7.18 -0.77 16.99
C ASN A 448 -7.26 -2.23 16.54
N SER A 449 -8.45 -2.70 16.16
CA SER A 449 -8.63 -4.03 15.57
C SER A 449 -7.88 -4.17 14.24
N ALA A 450 -7.99 -3.19 13.36
CA ALA A 450 -7.31 -3.18 12.07
C ALA A 450 -5.77 -3.11 12.23
N LYS A 451 -5.25 -2.32 13.18
CA LYS A 451 -3.82 -2.31 13.54
C LYS A 451 -3.32 -3.68 14.03
N LYS A 452 -4.09 -4.36 14.88
CA LYS A 452 -3.76 -5.74 15.31
C LYS A 452 -3.70 -6.71 14.13
N LYS A 453 -4.65 -6.62 13.19
CA LYS A 453 -4.63 -7.40 11.94
C LYS A 453 -3.42 -7.06 11.06
N ALA A 454 -3.03 -5.80 10.96
CA ALA A 454 -1.84 -5.40 10.21
C ALA A 454 -0.55 -5.93 10.86
N LEU A 455 -0.42 -5.87 12.19
CA LEU A 455 0.72 -6.43 12.93
C LEU A 455 0.83 -7.95 12.81
N LEU A 456 -0.28 -8.66 12.56
CA LEU A 456 -0.28 -10.11 12.32
C LEU A 456 0.63 -10.50 11.15
N ASN A 457 0.82 -9.63 10.15
CA ASN A 457 1.77 -9.88 9.06
C ASN A 457 3.19 -10.15 9.59
N GLY A 458 3.69 -9.29 10.49
CA GLY A 458 5.03 -9.44 11.08
C GLY A 458 5.12 -10.62 12.06
N ILE A 459 4.03 -10.92 12.78
CA ILE A 459 3.95 -12.11 13.65
C ILE A 459 4.08 -13.40 12.82
N LEU A 460 3.33 -13.50 11.72
CA LEU A 460 3.37 -14.66 10.83
C LEU A 460 4.75 -14.79 10.16
N LEU A 461 5.36 -13.66 9.80
CA LEU A 461 6.71 -13.63 9.25
C LEU A 461 7.74 -14.16 10.25
N LYS A 462 7.68 -13.71 11.50
CA LYS A 462 8.54 -14.21 12.57
C LYS A 462 8.33 -15.72 12.80
N ALA A 463 7.09 -16.18 12.87
CA ALA A 463 6.76 -17.59 13.05
C ALA A 463 7.33 -18.47 11.91
N LEU A 464 7.21 -18.02 10.66
CA LEU A 464 7.82 -18.68 9.51
C LEU A 464 9.34 -18.80 9.68
N MET A 465 10.01 -17.73 10.08
CA MET A 465 11.47 -17.74 10.22
C MET A 465 11.93 -18.60 11.40
N ASP A 466 11.30 -18.47 12.56
CA ASP A 466 11.60 -19.28 13.76
C ASP A 466 11.47 -20.79 13.47
N SER A 467 10.45 -21.19 12.70
CA SER A 467 10.25 -22.59 12.31
C SER A 467 11.41 -23.15 11.45
N ARG A 468 11.98 -22.32 10.58
CA ARG A 468 13.05 -22.72 9.66
C ARG A 468 14.44 -22.74 10.31
N PHE A 469 14.63 -22.02 11.40
CA PHE A 469 15.85 -22.13 12.19
C PHE A 469 15.86 -23.39 13.04
N LYS A 470 14.71 -23.77 13.61
CA LYS A 470 14.57 -25.03 14.36
C LYS A 470 14.76 -26.28 13.51
N SER A 471 14.49 -26.23 12.20
CA SER A 471 14.69 -27.37 11.30
C SER A 471 16.13 -27.49 10.77
N LYS A 472 17.03 -26.55 11.09
CA LYS A 472 18.44 -26.53 10.65
C LYS A 472 19.43 -26.91 11.75
N VAL A 473 18.96 -26.94 13.00
CA VAL A 473 19.63 -27.53 14.16
C VAL A 473 19.11 -28.95 14.29
#